data_AF-A0A060BUH1-F1
#
_entry.id   AF-A0A060BUH1-F1
#
_cell.length_a   1.000
_cell.length_b   1.000
_cell.length_c   1.000
_cell.angle_alpha   90.00
_cell.angle_beta   90.00
_cell.angle_gamma   90.00
#
_symmetry.space_group_name_H-M   'P 1'
#
loop_
_entity.id
_entity.type
_entity.pdbx_description
1 polymer ?
#
loop_
_entity_poly.entity_id
_entity_poly.type
_entity_poly.pdbx_seq_one_letter_code
_entity_poly.pdbx_strand_id
1 'polypeptide(L)'
;MWQTNGYDRNQYTNIRYPIPYDPPYVPFQNPCGVYSVSFEAAPGKKTFRKYLVFNGVDSCAYVFLNGSFVGFHKVSHSMAEYDVTNFVREGNNRLTVVV
;
A
#
# COMPACT_ATOMS: atom_id res chain seq x y z
N MET A 1 8.02 8.15 -2.45
CA MET A 1 9.10 7.56 -3.27
C MET A 1 10.23 7.10 -2.37
N TRP A 2 10.67 5.85 -2.49
CA TRP A 2 11.84 5.37 -1.75
C TRP A 2 13.16 5.74 -2.44
N GLN A 3 13.13 6.00 -3.75
CA GLN A 3 14.32 6.26 -4.57
C GLN A 3 15.01 7.54 -4.12
N THR A 4 14.24 8.55 -3.70
CA THR A 4 14.74 9.80 -3.11
C THR A 4 15.41 9.59 -1.75
N ASN A 5 15.19 8.45 -1.10
CA ASN A 5 15.83 8.05 0.15
C ASN A 5 17.00 7.08 -0.06
N GLY A 6 17.41 6.80 -1.32
CA GLY A 6 18.60 6.01 -1.65
C GLY A 6 18.40 4.49 -1.72
N TYR A 7 17.17 3.98 -1.62
CA TYR A 7 16.90 2.53 -1.65
C TYR A 7 17.00 1.91 -3.05
N ASP A 8 16.82 2.70 -4.10
CA ASP A 8 16.96 2.29 -5.51
C ASP A 8 17.18 3.53 -6.39
N ARG A 9 17.34 3.35 -7.70
CA ARG A 9 17.55 4.41 -8.68
C ARG A 9 16.25 4.90 -9.31
N ASN A 10 16.19 6.20 -9.59
CA ASN A 10 15.17 6.78 -10.45
C ASN A 10 15.38 6.34 -11.90
N GLN A 11 14.28 6.07 -12.61
CA GLN A 11 14.32 5.70 -14.03
C GLN A 11 13.59 6.77 -14.85
N TYR A 12 14.27 7.28 -15.86
CA TYR A 12 13.70 8.24 -16.81
C TYR A 12 13.73 7.63 -18.21
N THR A 13 12.57 7.43 -18.80
CA THR A 13 12.39 6.92 -20.16
C THR A 13 11.34 7.77 -20.85
N ASN A 14 11.58 8.13 -22.11
CA ASN A 14 10.61 8.95 -22.86
C ASN A 14 9.44 8.09 -23.39
N ILE A 15 9.74 7.17 -24.32
CA ILE A 15 8.71 6.36 -25.02
C ILE A 15 8.74 4.89 -24.60
N ARG A 16 9.94 4.34 -24.37
CA ARG A 16 10.11 2.91 -24.04
C ARG A 16 9.65 2.63 -22.62
N TYR A 17 9.08 1.45 -22.38
CA TYR A 17 8.82 0.99 -21.03
C TYR A 17 10.13 0.83 -20.24
N PRO A 18 10.13 1.11 -18.92
CA PRO A 18 11.26 0.83 -18.04
C PRO A 18 11.47 -0.67 -17.77
N ILE A 19 10.50 -1.49 -18.16
CA ILE A 19 10.52 -2.96 -18.07
C ILE A 19 10.41 -3.59 -19.47
N PRO A 20 10.78 -4.87 -19.65
CA PRO A 20 10.49 -5.62 -20.87
C PRO A 20 9.00 -5.54 -21.23
N TYR A 21 8.69 -5.30 -22.50
CA TYR A 21 7.32 -5.21 -22.98
C TYR A 21 6.78 -6.61 -23.29
N ASP A 22 6.21 -7.26 -22.27
CA ASP A 22 5.56 -8.57 -22.38
C ASP A 22 4.27 -8.63 -21.55
N PRO A 23 3.19 -7.92 -21.93
CA PRO A 23 1.98 -7.87 -21.13
C PRO A 23 1.28 -9.24 -21.00
N PRO A 24 0.74 -9.61 -19.83
CA PRO A 24 0.61 -8.83 -18.59
C PRO A 24 1.77 -9.03 -17.60
N TYR A 25 2.89 -9.61 -18.05
CA TYR A 25 3.99 -10.03 -17.19
C TYR A 25 4.90 -8.86 -16.80
N VAL A 26 5.49 -8.98 -15.62
CA VAL A 26 6.50 -8.07 -15.07
C VAL A 26 7.77 -8.86 -14.76
N PRO A 27 8.94 -8.22 -14.66
CA PRO A 27 10.18 -8.89 -14.26
C PRO A 27 10.02 -9.65 -12.94
N PHE A 28 10.65 -10.83 -12.85
CA PHE A 28 10.70 -11.59 -11.60
C PHE A 28 11.36 -10.81 -10.47
N GLN A 29 12.44 -10.09 -10.79
CA GLN A 29 13.04 -9.11 -9.89
C GLN A 29 12.30 -7.78 -10.03
N ASN A 30 11.31 -7.58 -9.16
CA ASN A 30 10.57 -6.33 -9.06
C ASN A 30 10.86 -5.70 -7.68
N PRO A 31 11.44 -4.49 -7.62
CA PRO A 31 11.66 -3.78 -6.37
C PRO A 31 10.38 -3.73 -5.52
N CYS A 32 10.51 -4.09 -4.24
CA CYS A 32 9.39 -4.16 -3.32
C CYS A 32 9.76 -3.49 -2.00
N GLY A 33 8.85 -2.69 -1.45
CA GLY A 33 9.02 -1.98 -0.20
C GLY A 33 7.91 -2.34 0.77
N VAL A 34 8.34 -2.67 1.98
CA VAL A 34 7.44 -3.01 3.08
C VAL A 34 7.41 -1.85 4.05
N TYR A 35 6.27 -1.17 4.10
CA TYR A 35 6.00 -0.09 5.04
C TYR A 35 5.20 -0.65 6.21
N SER A 36 5.69 -0.43 7.44
CA SER A 36 5.00 -0.89 8.65
C SER A 36 4.92 0.27 9.64
N VAL A 37 3.72 0.54 10.14
CA VAL A 37 3.49 1.56 11.16
C VAL A 37 2.56 1.02 12.24
N SER A 38 2.91 1.31 13.49
CA SER A 38 2.04 1.06 14.64
C SER A 38 1.32 2.35 15.00
N PHE A 39 0.03 2.27 15.29
CA PHE A 39 -0.80 3.41 15.64
C PHE A 39 -1.78 3.05 16.75
N GLU A 40 -2.18 4.05 17.53
CA GLU A 40 -3.18 3.87 18.58
C GLU A 40 -4.55 4.30 18.08
N ALA A 41 -5.54 3.43 18.22
CA ALA A 41 -6.94 3.72 17.93
C ALA A 41 -7.69 3.98 19.23
N ALA A 42 -8.27 5.18 19.34
CA ALA A 42 -9.10 5.55 20.49
C ALA A 42 -10.34 4.64 20.58
N PRO A 43 -10.89 4.44 21.80
CA PRO A 43 -12.17 3.79 21.99
C PRO A 43 -13.25 4.49 21.16
N GLY A 44 -13.80 3.77 20.19
CA GLY A 44 -14.81 4.30 19.27
C GLY A 44 -16.18 3.75 19.61
N LYS A 45 -17.23 4.50 19.27
CA LYS A 45 -18.57 3.90 19.26
C LYS A 45 -18.58 2.74 18.27
N LYS A 46 -18.99 1.55 18.72
CA LYS A 46 -19.08 0.35 17.86
C LYS A 46 -19.97 0.54 16.63
N THR A 47 -20.81 1.59 16.61
CA THR A 47 -21.70 1.92 15.51
C THR A 47 -21.03 2.67 14.35
N PHE A 48 -19.82 3.20 14.53
CA PHE A 48 -19.14 3.95 13.47
C PHE A 48 -18.31 3.03 12.59
N ARG A 49 -18.40 3.25 11.27
CA ARG A 49 -17.51 2.63 10.30
C ARG A 49 -16.15 3.30 10.32
N LYS A 50 -15.11 2.50 10.12
CA LYS A 50 -13.72 2.95 10.08
C LYS A 50 -13.16 2.65 8.70
N TYR A 51 -12.62 3.67 8.06
CA TYR A 51 -12.06 3.55 6.72
C TYR A 51 -10.57 3.85 6.72
N LEU A 52 -9.81 3.05 5.98
CA LEU A 52 -8.40 3.29 5.67
C LEU A 52 -8.31 3.81 4.24
N VAL A 53 -7.74 4.99 4.07
CA VAL A 53 -7.68 5.69 2.78
C VAL A 53 -6.24 5.90 2.36
N PHE A 54 -5.90 5.46 1.15
CA PHE A 54 -4.67 5.79 0.46
C PHE A 54 -4.98 6.75 -0.67
N ASN A 55 -4.45 7.97 -0.62
CA ASN A 55 -4.63 8.96 -1.69
C ASN A 55 -3.81 8.65 -2.94
N GLY A 56 -2.76 7.84 -2.82
CA GLY A 56 -1.95 7.37 -3.94
C GLY A 56 -0.84 6.44 -3.48
N VAL A 57 -0.67 5.33 -4.19
CA VAL A 57 0.39 4.34 -3.98
C VAL A 57 0.86 3.83 -5.33
N ASP A 58 2.16 3.93 -5.61
CA ASP A 58 2.72 3.58 -6.91
C ASP A 58 3.53 2.27 -6.83
N SER A 59 3.24 1.21 -7.59
CA SER A 59 2.21 1.09 -8.66
C SER A 59 0.99 0.24 -8.28
N CYS A 60 1.12 -0.55 -7.23
CA CYS A 60 0.07 -1.36 -6.63
C CYS A 60 0.45 -1.66 -5.18
N ALA A 61 -0.50 -2.12 -4.36
CA ALA A 61 -0.18 -2.47 -2.98
C ALA A 61 -1.07 -3.56 -2.40
N TYR A 62 -0.46 -4.39 -1.55
CA TYR A 62 -1.13 -5.29 -0.63
C TYR A 62 -1.20 -4.66 0.75
N VAL A 63 -2.39 -4.65 1.35
CA VAL A 63 -2.65 -4.00 2.64
C VAL A 63 -3.01 -5.04 3.68
N PHE A 64 -2.33 -4.99 4.81
CA PHE A 64 -2.55 -5.86 5.97
C PHE A 64 -2.74 -5.01 7.22
N LEU A 65 -3.71 -5.37 8.05
CA LEU A 65 -3.96 -4.71 9.33
C LEU A 65 -4.06 -5.75 10.42
N ASN A 66 -3.24 -5.59 11.47
CA ASN A 66 -3.10 -6.54 12.57
C ASN A 66 -2.79 -7.98 12.12
N GLY A 67 -2.05 -8.12 11.02
CA GLY A 67 -1.69 -9.40 10.41
C GLY A 67 -2.73 -9.99 9.45
N SER A 68 -3.93 -9.42 9.40
CA SER A 68 -5.00 -9.86 8.49
C SER A 68 -4.94 -9.11 7.16
N PHE A 69 -5.15 -9.82 6.06
CA PHE A 69 -5.25 -9.21 4.73
C PHE A 69 -6.53 -8.37 4.62
N VAL A 70 -6.37 -7.10 4.26
CA VAL A 70 -7.47 -6.13 4.08
C VAL A 70 -7.86 -6.05 2.61
N GLY A 71 -6.87 -6.00 1.72
CA GLY A 71 -7.13 -5.90 0.30
C GLY A 71 -5.90 -5.57 -0.54
N PHE A 72 -6.14 -5.47 -1.84
CA PHE A 72 -5.14 -5.16 -2.86
C PHE A 72 -5.73 -4.13 -3.83
N HIS A 73 -4.91 -3.19 -4.30
CA HIS A 73 -5.31 -2.25 -5.35
C HIS A 73 -4.19 -2.00 -6.35
N LYS A 74 -4.57 -1.50 -7.52
CA LYS A 74 -3.71 -1.02 -8.61
C LYS A 74 -4.11 0.42 -8.93
N VAL A 75 -3.31 1.12 -9.74
CA VAL A 75 -3.49 2.51 -10.21
C VAL A 75 -2.96 3.55 -9.23
N SER A 76 -1.84 4.17 -9.59
CA SER A 76 -1.05 5.02 -8.70
C SER A 76 -1.70 6.35 -8.35
N HIS A 77 -2.48 6.91 -9.26
CA HIS A 77 -3.10 8.23 -9.14
C HIS A 77 -4.60 8.15 -8.82
N SER A 78 -5.02 7.10 -8.12
CA SER A 78 -6.40 6.92 -7.68
C SER A 78 -6.46 6.64 -6.19
N MET A 79 -7.54 7.07 -5.56
CA MET A 79 -7.79 6.81 -4.15
C MET A 79 -8.21 5.36 -3.95
N ALA A 80 -7.59 4.68 -2.99
CA ALA A 80 -8.02 3.37 -2.53
C ALA A 80 -8.57 3.47 -1.11
N GLU A 81 -9.80 3.01 -0.91
CA GLU A 81 -10.50 3.04 0.37
C GLU A 81 -10.88 1.61 0.81
N TYR A 82 -10.66 1.32 2.08
CA TYR A 82 -10.97 0.02 2.69
C TYR A 82 -11.80 0.19 3.94
N ASP A 83 -12.93 -0.52 4.04
CA ASP A 83 -13.66 -0.66 5.29
C ASP A 83 -12.87 -1.58 6.24
N VAL A 84 -12.28 -0.98 7.27
CA VAL A 84 -11.46 -1.66 8.28
C VAL A 84 -12.17 -1.75 9.63
N THR A 85 -13.49 -1.57 9.66
CA THR A 85 -14.30 -1.56 10.88
C THR A 85 -14.06 -2.81 11.74
N ASN A 86 -13.94 -3.97 11.10
CA ASN A 86 -13.74 -5.26 11.77
C ASN A 86 -12.26 -5.62 11.99
N PHE A 87 -11.33 -4.82 11.50
CA PHE A 87 -9.89 -5.07 11.59
C PHE A 87 -9.22 -4.23 12.68
N VAL A 88 -9.71 -3.01 12.92
CA VAL A 88 -9.17 -2.09 13.94
C VAL A 88 -9.66 -2.48 15.33
N ARG A 89 -8.71 -2.74 16.24
CA ARG A 89 -8.97 -2.93 17.68
C ARG A 89 -8.71 -1.65 18.47
N GLU A 90 -9.27 -1.54 19.67
CA GLU A 90 -8.93 -0.45 20.58
C GLU A 90 -7.47 -0.58 21.03
N GLY A 91 -6.79 0.56 21.19
CA GLY A 91 -5.36 0.60 21.53
C GLY A 91 -4.47 0.36 20.31
N ASN A 92 -3.40 -0.42 20.47
CA ASN A 92 -2.33 -0.53 19.47
C ASN A 92 -2.70 -1.42 18.27
N ASN A 93 -2.60 -0.87 17.08
CA ASN A 93 -2.81 -1.52 15.79
C ASN A 93 -1.55 -1.44 14.95
N ARG A 94 -1.30 -2.46 14.12
CA ARG A 94 -0.17 -2.48 13.18
C ARG A 94 -0.67 -2.55 11.75
N LEU A 95 -0.39 -1.51 10.97
CA LEU A 95 -0.61 -1.47 9.53
C LEU A 95 0.68 -1.92 8.83
N THR A 96 0.54 -2.79 7.84
CA THR A 96 1.64 -3.21 6.97
C THR A 96 1.17 -3.12 5.52
N VAL A 97 1.95 -2.42 4.70
CA VAL A 97 1.68 -2.19 3.29
C VAL A 97 2.88 -2.65 2.49
N VAL A 98 2.65 -3.56 1.55
CA VAL A 98 3.66 -4.06 0.62
C VAL A 98 3.39 -3.42 -0.72
N VAL A 99 4.34 -2.60 -1.19
CA VAL A 99 4.30 -1.83 -2.44
C VAL A 99 5.33 -2.40 -3.41
#